data_AF-A0A381S3P5-F1
#
_entry.id   AF-A0A381S3P5-F1
#
_cell.length_a   1.000
_cell.length_b   1.000
_cell.length_c   1.000
_cell.angle_alpha   90.00
_cell.angle_beta   90.00
_cell.angle_gamma   90.00
#
_symmetry.space_group_name_H-M   'P 1'
#
loop_
_entity.id
_entity.type
_entity.pdbx_description
1 polymer ?
#
loop_
_entity_poly.entity_id
_entity_poly.type
_entity_poly.pdbx_seq_one_letter_code
_entity_poly.pdbx_strand_id
1 'polypeptide(L)' 'MRIYINTIMISLSFTLIIGAEVDSAFSVKWTDLSWGSGGLHPDGPPWSMVGPYDFDNDGFGDFIVTSSYTG' A
#
# COMPACT_ATOMS: atom_id res chain seq x y z
N MET A 1 -14.09 36.67 19.89
CA MET A 1 -13.50 35.36 20.28
C MET A 1 -14.06 34.20 19.48
N ARG A 2 -15.40 34.02 19.41
CA ARG A 2 -16.05 32.95 18.62
C ARG A 2 -15.69 32.94 17.13
N ILE A 3 -15.60 34.11 16.51
CA ILE A 3 -15.24 34.25 15.07
C ILE A 3 -13.80 33.74 14.83
N TYR A 4 -12.84 34.15 15.65
CA TYR A 4 -11.44 33.72 15.52
C TYR A 4 -11.25 32.21 15.69
N ILE A 5 -11.97 31.60 16.64
CA ILE A 5 -11.95 30.14 16.84
C ILE A 5 -12.49 29.42 15.60
N ASN A 6 -13.60 29.89 15.02
CA ASN A 6 -14.15 29.30 13.80
C ASN A 6 -13.16 29.41 12.63
N THR A 7 -12.51 30.57 12.47
CA THR A 7 -11.51 30.76 11.41
C THR A 7 -10.34 29.78 11.57
N ILE A 8 -9.83 29.59 12.79
CA ILE A 8 -8.74 28.66 13.07
C ILE A 8 -9.15 27.21 12.75
N MET A 9 -10.34 26.80 13.17
CA MET A 9 -10.85 25.44 12.92
C MET A 9 -11.01 25.17 11.41
N ILE A 10 -11.48 26.16 10.65
CA ILE A 10 -11.62 26.07 9.19
C ILE A 10 -10.24 25.94 8.53
N SER A 11 -9.29 26.80 8.90
CA SER A 11 -7.92 26.75 8.36
C SER A 11 -7.25 25.41 8.65
N LEU A 12 -7.39 24.88 9.86
CA LEU A 12 -6.84 23.57 10.24
C LEU A 12 -7.45 22.42 9.42
N SER A 13 -8.78 22.44 9.26
CA SER A 13 -9.49 21.45 8.45
C SER A 13 -9.03 21.47 6.99
N PHE A 14 -8.82 22.66 6.43
CA PHE A 14 -8.31 22.83 5.07
C PHE A 14 -6.89 22.27 4.90
N THR A 15 -6.00 22.49 5.88
CA THR A 15 -4.64 21.93 5.80
C THR A 15 -4.61 20.41 5.85
N LEU A 16 -5.52 19.78 6.60
CA LEU A 16 -5.64 18.32 6.70
C LEU A 16 -6.15 17.69 5.39
N ILE A 17 -7.05 18.38 4.67
CA ILE A 17 -7.56 17.90 3.38
C ILE A 17 -6.49 17.99 2.29
N ILE A 18 -5.68 19.06 2.28
CA ILE A 18 -4.64 19.25 1.24
C ILE A 18 -3.45 18.29 1.45
N GLY A 19 -3.14 17.90 2.69
CA GLY A 19 -2.07 16.93 2.99
C GLY A 19 -2.49 15.45 2.90
N ALA A 20 -3.76 15.16 2.67
CA ALA A 20 -4.25 13.80 2.51
C ALA A 20 -4.08 13.37 1.05
N GLU A 21 -2.91 12.81 0.73
CA GLU A 21 -2.69 12.11 -0.53
C GLU A 21 -3.56 10.83 -0.52
N VAL A 22 -4.69 10.85 -1.23
CA VAL A 22 -5.47 9.63 -1.47
C VAL A 22 -4.83 8.93 -2.67
N ASP A 23 -3.89 8.01 -2.38
CA ASP A 23 -3.37 7.11 -3.40
C ASP A 23 -4.52 6.24 -3.93
N SER A 24 -5.05 6.66 -5.07
CA SER A 24 -6.13 6.01 -5.80
C SER A 24 -5.60 5.16 -6.95
N ALA A 25 -4.28 5.11 -7.13
CA ALA A 25 -3.65 4.23 -8.10
C ALA A 25 -3.53 2.84 -7.49
N PHE A 26 -4.45 1.95 -7.87
CA PHE A 26 -4.19 0.52 -7.73
C PHE A 26 -2.92 0.20 -8.54
N SER A 27 -1.79 0.05 -7.86
CA SER A 27 -0.54 -0.35 -8.49
C SER A 27 -0.38 -1.86 -8.32
N VAL A 28 -0.38 -2.57 -9.46
CA VAL A 28 0.01 -3.98 -9.48
C VAL A 28 1.50 -4.02 -9.16
N LYS A 29 1.84 -4.31 -7.90
CA LYS A 29 3.23 -4.43 -7.44
C LYS A 29 3.89 -5.72 -7.91
N TRP A 30 3.10 -6.71 -8.27
CA TRP A 30 3.58 -8.01 -8.73
C TRP A 30 2.55 -8.66 -9.67
N THR A 31 3.05 -9.34 -10.71
CA THR A 31 2.26 -10.15 -11.63
C THR A 31 3.01 -11.44 -11.93
N ASP A 32 2.27 -12.53 -12.09
CA ASP A 32 2.83 -13.82 -12.47
C ASP A 32 3.49 -13.77 -13.85
N LEU A 33 4.61 -14.49 -13.98
CA LEU A 33 5.16 -14.79 -15.29
C LEU A 33 4.23 -15.77 -16.02
N SER A 34 4.17 -15.68 -17.35
CA SER A 34 3.43 -16.65 -18.15
C SER A 34 3.95 -18.07 -17.90
N TRP A 35 3.04 -19.04 -17.87
CA TRP A 35 3.36 -20.47 -17.71
C TRP A 35 4.52 -20.91 -18.62
N GLY A 36 5.53 -21.58 -18.04
CA GLY A 36 6.69 -22.08 -18.77
C GLY A 36 7.82 -21.06 -19.01
N SER A 37 7.71 -19.83 -18.48
CA SER A 37 8.76 -18.80 -18.61
C SER A 37 9.94 -18.99 -17.64
N GLY A 38 9.92 -20.00 -16.78
CA GLY A 38 11.06 -20.35 -15.91
C GLY A 38 11.35 -19.36 -14.78
N GLY A 39 10.37 -19.08 -13.92
CA GLY A 39 10.55 -18.31 -12.69
C GLY A 39 9.70 -18.84 -11.53
N LEU A 40 9.82 -18.24 -10.35
CA LEU A 40 9.03 -18.63 -9.18
C LEU A 40 7.57 -18.17 -9.36
N HIS A 41 6.69 -19.13 -9.62
CA HIS A 41 5.26 -18.94 -9.65
C HIS A 41 4.66 -19.55 -8.37
N PRO A 42 3.93 -18.78 -7.55
CA PRO A 42 3.16 -19.35 -6.44
C PRO A 42 1.99 -20.15 -7.02
N ASP A 43 2.21 -21.43 -7.28
CA ASP A 43 1.22 -22.38 -7.84
C ASP A 43 0.17 -22.84 -6.79
N GLY A 44 -0.12 -21.99 -5.80
CA GLY A 44 -1.08 -22.27 -4.73
C GLY A 44 -1.70 -20.99 -4.16
N PRO A 45 -2.88 -21.07 -3.53
CA PRO A 45 -3.51 -19.90 -2.92
C PRO A 45 -2.57 -19.27 -1.87
N PRO A 46 -2.60 -17.94 -1.66
CA PRO A 46 -1.82 -17.31 -0.59
C PRO A 46 -2.27 -17.84 0.77
N TRP A 47 -1.33 -18.34 1.57
CA TRP A 47 -1.57 -18.90 2.90
C TRP A 47 -1.42 -17.85 4.00
N SER A 48 -0.55 -16.88 3.78
CA SER A 48 -0.40 -15.73 4.65
C SER A 48 0.09 -14.52 3.88
N MET A 49 -0.30 -13.35 4.38
CA MET A 49 0.19 -12.06 3.93
C MET A 49 0.61 -11.27 5.17
N VAL A 50 1.80 -10.67 5.15
CA VAL A 50 2.31 -9.79 6.20
C VAL A 50 2.69 -8.46 5.57
N GLY A 51 2.14 -7.36 6.09
CA GLY A 51 2.35 -6.00 5.60
C GLY A 51 1.13 -5.09 5.85
N PRO A 52 1.20 -3.81 5.47
CA PRO A 52 2.36 -3.15 4.88
C PRO A 52 3.47 -2.84 5.92
N TYR A 53 4.73 -3.05 5.54
CA TYR A 53 5.91 -2.59 6.29
C TYR A 53 7.07 -2.38 5.30
N ASP A 54 7.98 -1.45 5.58
CA ASP A 54 9.16 -1.16 4.75
C ASP A 54 10.30 -2.12 5.14
N PHE A 55 10.37 -3.28 4.48
CA PHE A 55 11.29 -4.36 4.81
C PHE A 55 12.68 -4.16 4.20
N ASP A 56 12.81 -3.36 3.14
CA ASP A 56 14.09 -3.11 2.45
C ASP A 56 14.60 -1.65 2.52
N ASN A 57 13.89 -0.78 3.26
CA ASN A 57 14.23 0.62 3.53
C ASN A 57 14.19 1.55 2.31
N ASP A 58 13.31 1.29 1.34
CA ASP A 58 13.11 2.16 0.17
C ASP A 58 12.08 3.29 0.39
N GLY A 59 11.41 3.29 1.54
CA GLY A 59 10.39 4.28 1.92
C GLY A 59 8.98 3.99 1.39
N PHE A 60 8.77 2.83 0.76
CA PHE A 60 7.47 2.32 0.35
C PHE A 60 7.05 1.13 1.22
N GLY A 61 5.74 0.80 1.21
CA GLY A 61 5.22 -0.33 1.97
C GLY A 61 5.31 -1.64 1.20
N ASP A 62 5.94 -2.64 1.78
CA ASP A 62 6.09 -3.97 1.20
C ASP A 62 5.10 -4.98 1.79
N PHE A 63 4.92 -6.08 1.04
CA PHE A 63 4.16 -7.25 1.48
C PHE A 63 4.99 -8.52 1.31
N ILE A 64 5.03 -9.35 2.35
CA ILE A 64 5.51 -10.72 2.26
C ILE A 64 4.30 -11.63 2.09
N VAL A 65 4.24 -12.36 0.97
CA VAL A 65 3.17 -13.31 0.66
C VAL A 65 3.77 -14.71 0.61
N THR A 66 3.14 -15.67 1.31
CA THR A 66 3.54 -17.07 1.24
C THR A 66 2.49 -17.90 0.49
N SER A 67 2.92 -18.82 -0.35
CA SER A 67 2.07 -19.85 -0.97
C SER A 67 2.56 -21.24 -0.54
N SER A 68 1.67 -22.24 -0.54
CA SER A 68 2.01 -23.61 -0.12
C SER A 68 2.76 -24.42 -1.16
N TYR A 69 3.01 -23.87 -2.35
CA TYR A 69 3.52 -24.66 -3.45
C TYR A 69 4.46 -23.85 -4.33
N THR A 70 5.65 -24.39 -4.52
CA THR A 70 6.62 -23.98 -5.54
C THR A 70 6.69 -25.13 -6.54
N GLY A 71 6.23 -24.91 -7.77
CA GLY A 71 6.45 -25.81 -8.90
C GLY A 71 7.80 -25.54 -9.55
#